data_AF-A0A5C5V8Y9-F1
#
_entry.id   AF-A0A5C5V8Y9-F1
#
_cell.length_a   1.000
_cell.length_b   1.000
_cell.length_c   1.000
_cell.angle_alpha   90.00
_cell.angle_beta   90.00
_cell.angle_gamma   90.00
#
_symmetry.space_group_name_H-M   'P 1'
#
loop_
_entity.id
_entity.type
_entity.pdbx_description
1 polymer ?
#
loop_
_entity_poly.entity_id
_entity_poly.type
_entity_poly.pdbx_seq_one_letter_code
_entity_poly.pdbx_strand_id
1 'polypeptide(L)'
;MLVEARSPLLDELTVRTRPGVHCFRFWQEGSGYDLNLYERAAVEAAINYIHENPVRRGLCRRAVDWKWSSVRFHLRGEIEPHLPTLSRLPAEFLDGGGVQTPNLR
;
A
#
# COMPACT_ATOMS: atom_id res chain seq x y z
N MET A 1 12.59 1.80 17.18
CA MET A 1 11.27 2.48 17.12
C MET A 1 11.46 3.95 16.68
N LEU A 2 10.45 4.66 16.14
CA LEU A 2 10.62 6.01 15.54
C LEU A 2 11.26 7.05 16.48
N VAL A 3 10.88 7.01 17.77
CA VAL A 3 11.43 7.86 18.84
C VAL A 3 12.91 7.60 19.04
N GLU A 4 13.31 6.33 19.15
CA GLU A 4 14.71 5.91 19.33
C GLU A 4 15.58 6.34 18.14
N ALA A 5 15.02 6.24 16.93
CA ALA A 5 15.70 6.63 15.70
C ALA A 5 15.71 8.15 15.46
N ARG A 6 15.03 8.95 16.31
CA ARG A 6 14.80 10.40 16.10
C ARG A 6 14.36 10.71 14.67
N SER A 7 13.45 9.88 14.16
CA SER A 7 13.01 9.97 12.76
C SER A 7 12.13 11.20 12.55
N PRO A 8 12.32 11.98 11.47
CA PRO A 8 11.41 13.09 11.11
C PRO A 8 9.97 12.61 10.85
N LEU A 9 9.80 11.32 10.56
CA LEU A 9 8.48 10.71 10.40
C LEU A 9 7.62 10.80 11.67
N LEU A 10 8.22 10.92 12.86
CA LEU A 10 7.44 11.10 14.08
C LEU A 10 6.61 12.39 14.01
N ASP A 11 7.21 13.47 13.51
CA ASP A 11 6.55 14.76 13.37
C ASP A 11 5.56 14.73 12.19
N GLU A 12 5.96 14.17 11.04
CA GLU A 12 5.09 14.07 9.85
C GLU A 12 3.82 13.24 10.11
N LEU A 13 3.91 12.21 10.96
CA LEU A 13 2.80 11.31 11.28
C LEU A 13 2.03 11.75 12.54
N THR A 14 2.44 12.84 13.19
CA THR A 14 1.75 13.40 14.36
C THR A 14 0.91 14.59 13.95
N VAL A 15 -0.41 14.38 13.88
CA VAL A 15 -1.37 15.40 13.43
C VAL A 15 -2.00 16.13 14.62
N ARG A 16 -2.30 17.42 14.45
CA ARG A 16 -3.05 18.20 15.43
C ARG A 16 -4.54 17.99 15.21
N THR A 17 -5.22 17.31 16.13
CA THR A 17 -6.65 17.01 16.00
C THR A 17 -7.54 18.14 16.52
N ARG A 18 -7.10 18.85 17.57
CA ARG A 18 -7.76 20.01 18.20
C ARG A 18 -6.68 20.95 18.77
N PRO A 19 -6.99 22.21 19.13
CA PRO A 19 -6.01 23.09 19.77
C PRO A 19 -5.37 22.40 20.99
N GLY A 20 -4.05 22.24 20.99
CA GLY A 20 -3.28 21.60 22.06
C GLY A 20 -3.32 20.06 22.09
N VAL A 21 -4.05 19.40 21.18
CA VAL A 21 -4.15 17.92 21.14
C VAL A 21 -3.50 17.39 19.87
N HIS A 22 -2.46 16.58 20.05
CA HIS A 22 -1.73 15.89 19.00
C HIS A 22 -1.94 14.39 19.08
N CYS A 23 -2.01 13.72 17.93
CA CYS A 23 -2.24 12.29 17.83
C CYS A 23 -1.33 11.71 16.75
N PHE A 24 -0.56 10.68 17.10
CA PHE A 24 0.18 9.88 16.14
C PHE A 24 -0.80 9.00 15.33
N ARG A 25 -0.62 8.97 14.01
CA ARG A 25 -1.36 8.10 13.10
C ARG A 25 -0.38 7.39 12.18
N PHE A 26 -0.71 6.16 11.80
CA PHE A 26 0.15 5.43 10.87
C PHE A 26 0.14 6.03 9.45
N TRP A 27 -0.99 6.59 9.02
CA TRP A 27 -1.16 7.21 7.71
C TRP A 27 -0.88 8.71 7.77
N GLN A 28 -0.23 9.23 6.72
CA GLN A 28 -0.01 10.68 6.53
C GLN A 28 -1.35 11.43 6.37
N GLU A 29 -1.36 12.70 6.75
CA GLU A 29 -2.53 13.58 6.62
C GLU A 29 -2.83 13.92 5.14
N GLY A 30 -4.12 13.99 4.79
CA GLY A 30 -4.59 14.34 3.44
C GLY A 30 -5.50 13.28 2.81
N SER A 31 -5.99 13.56 1.61
CA SER A 31 -6.83 12.64 0.82
C SER A 31 -6.05 11.50 0.14
N GLY A 32 -4.72 11.53 0.23
CA GLY A 32 -3.83 10.68 -0.56
C GLY A 32 -3.51 11.31 -1.92
N TYR A 33 -2.99 10.48 -2.84
CA TYR A 33 -2.68 10.86 -4.21
C TYR A 33 -3.49 10.01 -5.18
N ASP A 34 -4.61 10.54 -5.65
CA ASP A 34 -5.44 9.97 -6.69
C ASP A 34 -5.19 10.66 -8.03
N LEU A 35 -5.09 9.87 -9.10
CA LEU A 35 -4.89 10.38 -10.46
C LEU A 35 -5.75 9.59 -11.44
N ASN A 36 -6.64 10.29 -12.14
CA ASN A 36 -7.42 9.70 -13.22
C ASN A 36 -6.55 9.59 -14.48
N LEU A 37 -6.41 8.38 -15.01
CA LEU A 37 -5.63 8.08 -16.21
C LEU A 37 -6.57 7.64 -17.33
N TYR A 38 -6.63 8.43 -18.40
CA TYR A 38 -7.52 8.17 -19.55
C TYR A 38 -6.78 7.66 -20.78
N GLU A 39 -5.50 8.03 -20.92
CA GLU A 39 -4.69 7.68 -22.08
C GLU A 39 -3.87 6.43 -21.81
N ARG A 40 -3.79 5.54 -22.81
CA ARG A 40 -2.97 4.32 -22.75
C ARG A 40 -1.53 4.61 -22.33
N ALA A 41 -0.89 5.61 -22.94
CA ALA A 41 0.49 5.97 -22.66
C ALA A 41 0.68 6.40 -21.19
N ALA A 42 -0.30 7.09 -20.61
CA ALA A 42 -0.26 7.51 -19.21
C ALA A 42 -0.42 6.31 -18.26
N VAL A 43 -1.28 5.34 -18.59
CA VAL A 43 -1.40 4.08 -17.84
C VAL A 43 -0.10 3.28 -17.89
N GLU A 44 0.50 3.13 -19.08
CA GLU A 44 1.77 2.41 -19.25
C GLU A 44 2.91 3.09 -18.47
N ALA A 45 2.98 4.42 -18.49
CA ALA A 45 3.95 5.18 -17.71
C ALA A 45 3.76 4.99 -16.19
N ALA A 46 2.50 4.96 -15.71
CA ALA A 46 2.20 4.72 -14.29
C ALA A 46 2.59 3.31 -13.86
N ILE A 47 2.31 2.28 -14.68
CA ILE A 47 2.73 0.90 -14.42
C ILE A 47 4.25 0.81 -14.32
N ASN A 48 4.97 1.38 -15.30
CA ASN A 48 6.44 1.41 -15.30
C ASN A 48 6.97 2.13 -14.06
N TYR A 49 6.39 3.28 -13.69
CA TYR A 49 6.76 3.99 -12.48
C TYR A 49 6.61 3.13 -11.23
N ILE A 50 5.47 2.45 -11.06
CA ILE A 50 5.19 1.59 -9.90
C ILE A 50 6.18 0.43 -9.82
N HIS A 51 6.48 -0.23 -10.95
CA HIS A 51 7.44 -1.35 -10.99
C HIS A 51 8.88 -0.91 -10.74
N GLU A 52 9.27 0.29 -11.19
CA GLU A 52 10.62 0.82 -11.02
C GLU A 52 10.84 1.55 -9.69
N ASN A 53 9.77 1.95 -8.99
CA ASN A 53 9.87 2.70 -7.74
C ASN A 53 10.77 2.03 -6.68
N PRO A 54 10.70 0.70 -6.44
CA PRO A 54 11.62 0.03 -5.52
C PRO A 54 13.10 0.21 -5.88
N VAL A 55 13.43 0.25 -7.17
CA VAL A 55 14.80 0.51 -7.65
C VAL A 55 15.17 1.97 -7.44
N ARG A 56 14.29 2.90 -7.84
CA ARG A 56 14.50 4.36 -7.66
C ARG A 56 14.68 4.75 -6.20
N ARG A 57 14.03 4.03 -5.28
CA ARG A 57 14.13 4.22 -3.82
C ARG A 57 15.26 3.42 -3.18
N GLY A 58 16.04 2.67 -3.96
CA GLY A 58 17.20 1.89 -3.48
C GLY A 58 16.84 0.65 -2.66
N LEU A 59 15.60 0.16 -2.74
CA LEU A 59 15.12 -1.01 -1.99
C LEU A 59 15.56 -2.33 -2.63
N CYS A 60 15.84 -2.32 -3.93
CA CYS A 60 16.37 -3.47 -4.66
C CYS A 60 17.23 -3.03 -5.86
N ARG A 61 18.02 -3.95 -6.42
CA ARG A 61 18.86 -3.67 -7.60
C ARG A 61 18.07 -3.74 -8.91
N ARG A 62 17.11 -4.66 -9.01
CA ARG A 62 16.24 -4.83 -10.19
C ARG A 62 14.79 -4.84 -9.75
N ALA A 63 13.89 -4.32 -10.59
CA ALA A 63 12.45 -4.30 -10.30
C ALA A 63 11.93 -5.72 -9.95
N VAL A 64 12.32 -6.72 -10.74
CA VAL A 64 11.94 -8.14 -10.51
C VAL A 64 12.43 -8.73 -9.20
N ASP A 65 13.36 -8.11 -8.49
CA ASP A 65 13.80 -8.59 -7.17
C ASP A 65 12.82 -8.17 -6.07
N TRP A 66 11.97 -7.17 -6.32
CA TRP A 66 11.01 -6.67 -5.35
C TRP A 66 9.75 -7.54 -5.30
N LYS A 67 9.70 -8.40 -4.28
CA LYS A 67 8.62 -9.37 -4.08
C LYS A 67 7.23 -8.73 -3.88
N TRP A 68 7.17 -7.51 -3.37
CA TRP A 68 5.91 -6.80 -3.07
C TRP A 68 5.40 -5.99 -4.27
N SER A 69 5.58 -6.48 -5.49
CA SER A 69 5.04 -5.86 -6.70
C SER A 69 4.59 -6.90 -7.71
N SER A 70 3.73 -6.49 -8.64
CA SER A 70 3.22 -7.33 -9.73
C SER A 70 4.17 -7.46 -10.93
N VAL A 71 5.40 -6.95 -10.86
CA VAL A 71 6.32 -6.89 -12.01
C VAL A 71 6.65 -8.29 -12.58
N ARG A 72 6.77 -9.32 -11.73
CA ARG A 72 7.03 -10.71 -12.15
C ARG A 72 5.84 -11.26 -12.94
N PHE A 73 4.63 -11.01 -12.45
CA PHE A 73 3.40 -11.37 -13.14
C PHE A 73 3.28 -10.64 -14.48
N HIS A 74 3.58 -9.34 -14.50
CA HIS A 74 3.50 -8.52 -15.72
C HIS A 74 4.47 -8.98 -16.81
N LEU A 75 5.70 -9.35 -16.44
CA LEU A 75 6.74 -9.74 -17.41
C LEU A 75 6.71 -11.23 -17.77
N ARG A 76 6.25 -12.10 -16.86
CA ARG A 76 6.43 -13.56 -16.97
C ARG A 76 5.20 -14.40 -16.61
N GLY A 77 4.11 -13.77 -16.14
CA GLY A 77 2.95 -14.49 -15.61
C GLY A 77 3.21 -15.18 -14.26
N GLU A 78 4.33 -14.88 -13.60
CA GLU A 78 4.75 -15.50 -12.34
C GLU A 78 4.11 -14.80 -11.14
N ILE A 79 3.43 -15.56 -10.28
CA ILE A 79 2.96 -15.10 -8.97
C ILE A 79 4.03 -15.43 -7.93
N GLU A 80 4.39 -14.46 -7.08
CA GLU A 80 5.38 -14.68 -6.04
C GLU A 80 4.86 -15.65 -4.96
N PRO A 81 5.53 -16.82 -4.74
CA PRO A 81 5.01 -17.87 -3.86
C PRO A 81 4.87 -17.47 -2.38
N HIS A 82 5.65 -16.47 -1.93
CA HIS A 82 5.64 -16.00 -0.55
C HIS A 82 4.69 -14.82 -0.30
N LEU A 83 3.93 -14.38 -1.31
CA LEU A 83 2.88 -13.39 -1.09
C LEU A 83 1.64 -14.06 -0.48
N PRO A 84 0.91 -13.34 0.38
CA PRO A 84 -0.39 -13.83 0.85
C PRO A 84 -1.32 -14.04 -0.35
N THR A 85 -1.99 -15.20 -0.37
CA THR A 85 -3.02 -15.47 -1.37
C THR A 85 -4.18 -14.48 -1.17
N LEU A 86 -4.46 -13.68 -2.19
CA LEU A 86 -5.65 -12.83 -2.19
C LEU A 86 -6.87 -13.72 -2.39
N SER A 87 -7.63 -13.96 -1.32
CA SER A 87 -8.95 -14.58 -1.42
C SER A 87 -9.93 -13.59 -2.05
N ARG A 88 -10.80 -14.09 -2.92
CA ARG A 88 -11.97 -13.30 -3.36
C ARG A 88 -12.79 -12.92 -2.13
N LEU A 89 -13.31 -11.69 -2.09
CA LEU A 89 -14.30 -11.33 -1.10
C LEU A 89 -15.52 -12.26 -1.28
N PRO A 90 -15.92 -13.02 -0.24
CA PRO A 90 -17.07 -13.90 -0.36
C PRO A 90 -18.32 -13.10 -0.72
N ALA A 91 -19.21 -13.68 -1.54
CA ALA A 91 -20.36 -12.95 -2.08
C ALA A 91 -21.28 -12.44 -0.96
N GLU A 92 -21.39 -13.20 0.13
CA GLU A 92 -22.17 -12.88 1.32
C GLU A 92 -21.76 -11.56 2.01
N PHE A 93 -20.52 -11.07 1.81
CA PHE A 93 -20.10 -9.77 2.33
C PHE A 93 -20.72 -8.59 1.57
N LEU A 94 -21.18 -8.81 0.35
CA LEU A 94 -21.82 -7.79 -0.49
C LEU A 94 -23.33 -7.71 -0.24
N ASP A 95 -23.92 -8.78 0.30
CA ASP A 95 -25.37 -8.91 0.51
C ASP A 95 -25.88 -8.14 1.75
N GLY A 96 -25.02 -7.39 2.45
CA GLY A 96 -25.39 -6.61 3.64
C GLY A 96 -25.80 -7.45 4.86
N GLY A 97 -25.75 -8.77 4.75
CA GLY A 97 -25.93 -9.69 5.87
C GLY A 97 -24.71 -9.63 6.78
N GLY A 98 -24.83 -8.97 7.92
CA GLY A 98 -23.77 -8.94 8.93
C GLY A 98 -23.29 -10.35 9.26
N VAL A 99 -22.03 -10.65 8.94
CA VAL A 99 -21.37 -11.86 9.40
C VAL A 99 -21.37 -11.80 10.92
N GLN A 100 -22.10 -12.71 11.58
CA GLN A 100 -21.88 -12.98 13.00
C GLN A 100 -20.46 -13.53 13.13
N THR A 101 -19.52 -12.67 13.51
CA THR A 101 -18.18 -13.09 13.91
C THR A 101 -18.34 -14.03 15.11
N PRO A 102 -17.85 -15.28 15.04
CA PRO A 102 -17.81 -16.13 16.21
C PRO A 102 -16.95 -15.42 17.26
N ASN A 103 -17.42 -15.37 18.50
CA ASN A 103 -16.62 -14.89 19.62
C ASN A 103 -15.29 -15.63 19.64
N LEU A 104 -14.19 -14.93 19.31
CA LEU A 104 -12.85 -15.39 19.59
C LEU A 104 -12.70 -15.39 21.12
N ARG A 105 -12.51 -16.58 21.69
CA ARG A 105 -12.21 -16.80 23.11
C ARG A 105 -10.78 -16.39 23.44
#